data_AF-A0A836Q9V1-F1
#
_entry.id   AF-A0A836Q9V1-F1
#
_cell.length_a   1.000
_cell.length_b   1.000
_cell.length_c   1.000
_cell.angle_alpha   90.00
_cell.angle_beta   90.00
_cell.angle_gamma   90.00
#
_symmetry.space_group_name_H-M   'P 1'
#
loop_
_entity.id
_entity.type
_entity.pdbx_description
1 polymer ?
#
loop_
_entity_poly.entity_id
_entity_poly.type
_entity_poly.pdbx_seq_one_letter_code
_entity_poly.pdbx_strand_id
1 'polypeptide(L)'
;MQGNSLIKEARKRALDVLHNCITPHGFRASALAAGYPQIWARDSMIVSLGATTTGDPDLLAASRASLETMSTHQSSRGLIHLNVNPDTGYVSTENAGGTDSNLWYILGHFLYQQASSDSDFLRSYWPQIERAMIWLGYQDINECGLLEVPEAGNWMDLLAVRYNVLYDNVLYYAATLAYEKMSAQMALQADVQNLIDPAGIHQRINLLLWIERTWDAVHFAEHLEKLKSMHLEWFMLYHNMGTISSRPYYLPWVAFREYGDWCDSFGNLLAILTGVADYNRSEQILCYMRQVGMTIPLPTKAIHPPIFPGDSNWREYYRSRNLNLPDQYHNGGIWPMIGGFHVAALVSHGCQKKAESLLTLLAEANLTGISDGLEFNEWIHGKSGQPMGYARQAWSASMFLYADHAVHSGKLPLFDELQSAKPEVVRASEVNEVKYSGGGGPV
;
A
#
# COMPACT_ATOMS: atom_id res chain seq x y z
N MET A 1 -6.59 16.27 27.21
CA MET A 1 -5.86 15.50 28.25
C MET A 1 -6.06 13.99 28.10
N GLN A 2 -7.28 13.49 27.80
CA GLN A 2 -7.55 12.04 27.65
C GLN A 2 -6.89 11.39 26.42
N GLY A 3 -6.91 12.04 25.23
CA GLY A 3 -6.26 11.50 24.02
C GLY A 3 -4.75 11.32 24.11
N ASN A 4 -4.06 12.20 24.85
CA ASN A 4 -2.61 12.09 25.07
C ASN A 4 -2.27 10.88 25.98
N SER A 5 -3.16 10.48 26.87
CA SER A 5 -2.99 9.25 27.67
C SER A 5 -3.17 7.99 26.80
N LEU A 6 -4.14 8.01 25.89
CA LEU A 6 -4.45 6.88 25.00
C LEU A 6 -3.30 6.61 24.03
N ILE A 7 -2.78 7.66 23.38
CA ILE A 7 -1.65 7.57 22.45
C ILE A 7 -0.40 7.01 23.15
N LYS A 8 -0.11 7.43 24.38
CA LYS A 8 1.03 6.91 25.15
C LYS A 8 0.90 5.42 25.47
N GLU A 9 -0.30 4.97 25.87
CA GLU A 9 -0.55 3.55 26.13
C GLU A 9 -0.43 2.73 24.84
N ALA A 10 -1.05 3.19 23.75
CA ALA A 10 -0.95 2.55 22.45
C ALA A 10 0.52 2.45 21.98
N ARG A 11 1.33 3.51 22.17
CA ARG A 11 2.75 3.51 21.81
C ARG A 11 3.53 2.43 22.58
N LYS A 12 3.34 2.37 23.90
CA LYS A 12 3.99 1.37 24.75
C LYS A 12 3.63 -0.04 24.29
N ARG A 13 2.34 -0.29 24.09
CA ARG A 13 1.83 -1.60 23.68
C ARG A 13 2.27 -1.99 22.27
N ALA A 14 2.34 -1.04 21.35
CA ALA A 14 2.82 -1.29 19.99
C ALA A 14 4.28 -1.77 20.02
N LEU A 15 5.14 -1.12 20.81
CA LEU A 15 6.53 -1.58 21.02
C LEU A 15 6.57 -3.00 21.61
N ASP A 16 5.79 -3.26 22.66
CA ASP A 16 5.70 -4.60 23.26
C ASP A 16 5.26 -5.65 22.23
N VAL A 17 4.30 -5.34 21.35
CA VAL A 17 3.88 -6.25 20.26
C VAL A 17 5.05 -6.51 19.31
N LEU A 18 5.73 -5.47 18.83
CA LEU A 18 6.83 -5.64 17.87
C LEU A 18 7.99 -6.46 18.44
N HIS A 19 8.40 -6.21 19.69
CA HIS A 19 9.45 -7.01 20.34
C HIS A 19 9.06 -8.49 20.46
N ASN A 20 7.80 -8.79 20.75
CA ASN A 20 7.31 -10.17 20.82
C ASN A 20 7.16 -10.84 19.44
N CYS A 21 7.23 -10.09 18.34
CA CYS A 21 7.26 -10.61 16.98
C CYS A 21 8.68 -10.91 16.47
N ILE A 22 9.73 -10.49 17.19
CA ILE A 22 11.12 -10.69 16.76
C ILE A 22 11.48 -12.17 16.80
N THR A 23 12.15 -12.63 15.74
CA THR A 23 12.84 -13.91 15.67
C THR A 23 14.24 -13.70 15.08
N PRO A 24 15.15 -14.69 15.18
CA PRO A 24 16.43 -14.65 14.46
C PRO A 24 16.30 -14.51 12.93
N HIS A 25 15.11 -14.78 12.38
CA HIS A 25 14.83 -14.76 10.94
C HIS A 25 14.00 -13.54 10.50
N GLY A 26 13.69 -12.61 11.41
CA GLY A 26 12.87 -11.43 11.12
C GLY A 26 11.59 -11.35 11.95
N PHE A 27 10.61 -10.61 11.45
CA PHE A 27 9.32 -10.41 12.13
C PHE A 27 8.29 -11.48 11.78
N ARG A 28 7.68 -12.09 12.81
CA ARG A 28 6.40 -12.78 12.66
C ARG A 28 5.28 -11.77 12.42
N ALA A 29 4.25 -12.16 11.68
CA ALA A 29 3.09 -11.29 11.45
C ALA A 29 2.29 -11.02 12.73
N SER A 30 2.21 -11.97 13.67
CA SER A 30 1.68 -11.76 15.02
C SER A 30 2.64 -12.25 16.11
N ALA A 31 2.54 -11.61 17.27
CA ALA A 31 3.18 -12.06 18.50
C ALA A 31 2.54 -13.33 19.08
N LEU A 32 1.37 -13.73 18.60
CA LEU A 32 0.70 -14.96 19.02
C LEU A 32 1.11 -16.13 18.13
N ALA A 33 1.45 -17.28 18.72
CA ALA A 33 1.83 -18.48 17.98
C ALA A 33 0.74 -18.97 17.00
N ALA A 34 -0.53 -18.75 17.33
CA ALA A 34 -1.66 -19.08 16.46
C ALA A 34 -1.94 -18.03 15.37
N GLY A 35 -1.35 -16.84 15.46
CA GLY A 35 -1.66 -15.68 14.63
C GLY A 35 -0.70 -15.48 13.45
N TYR A 36 -0.32 -16.55 12.75
CA TYR A 36 0.67 -16.56 11.66
C TYR A 36 2.13 -16.52 12.13
N PRO A 37 2.75 -17.69 12.35
CA PRO A 37 4.14 -17.77 12.80
C PRO A 37 5.18 -17.51 11.69
N GLN A 38 4.75 -17.27 10.46
CA GLN A 38 5.63 -17.09 9.30
C GLN A 38 6.22 -15.66 9.24
N ILE A 39 7.36 -15.55 8.58
CA ILE A 39 7.91 -14.27 8.10
C ILE A 39 7.24 -13.99 6.76
N TRP A 40 6.38 -12.96 6.73
CA TRP A 40 5.69 -12.55 5.51
C TRP A 40 6.45 -11.39 4.86
N ALA A 41 6.65 -11.45 3.54
CA ALA A 41 7.37 -10.42 2.79
C ALA A 41 6.72 -9.05 2.97
N ARG A 42 5.42 -8.92 2.65
CA ARG A 42 4.66 -7.67 2.82
C ARG A 42 4.66 -7.19 4.28
N ASP A 43 4.23 -8.05 5.20
CA ASP A 43 4.05 -7.66 6.60
C ASP A 43 5.37 -7.20 7.21
N SER A 44 6.47 -7.91 6.97
CA SER A 44 7.78 -7.56 7.55
C SER A 44 8.28 -6.20 7.07
N MET A 45 8.01 -5.83 5.81
CA MET A 45 8.41 -4.52 5.30
C MET A 45 7.50 -3.40 5.79
N ILE A 46 6.20 -3.65 5.93
CA ILE A 46 5.27 -2.71 6.60
C ILE A 46 5.61 -2.57 8.09
N VAL A 47 6.04 -3.66 8.75
CA VAL A 47 6.53 -3.62 10.14
C VAL A 47 7.80 -2.78 10.25
N SER A 48 8.67 -2.88 9.24
CA SER A 48 9.91 -2.12 9.19
C SER A 48 9.69 -0.60 9.12
N LEU A 49 8.58 -0.14 8.51
CA LEU A 49 8.22 1.28 8.50
C LEU A 49 8.17 1.85 9.92
N GLY A 50 7.34 1.28 10.79
CA GLY A 50 7.25 1.71 12.19
C GLY A 50 8.51 1.41 12.98
N ALA A 51 9.12 0.23 12.81
CA ALA A 51 10.35 -0.16 13.50
C ALA A 51 11.48 0.86 13.34
N THR A 52 11.71 1.36 12.12
CA THR A 52 12.80 2.33 11.87
C THR A 52 12.57 3.69 12.52
N THR A 53 11.32 4.05 12.85
CA THR A 53 10.99 5.32 13.51
C THR A 53 11.29 5.34 15.00
N THR A 54 11.51 4.18 15.62
CA THR A 54 11.70 4.06 17.08
C THR A 54 13.13 4.33 17.52
N GLY A 55 14.10 4.17 16.61
CA GLY A 55 15.53 4.16 16.94
C GLY A 55 15.98 2.93 17.72
N ASP A 56 15.14 1.89 17.81
CA ASP A 56 15.42 0.66 18.54
C ASP A 56 16.32 -0.26 17.70
N PRO A 57 17.52 -0.63 18.20
CA PRO A 57 18.46 -1.44 17.44
C PRO A 57 18.00 -2.88 17.23
N ASP A 58 17.21 -3.45 18.14
CA ASP A 58 16.71 -4.83 18.01
C ASP A 58 15.63 -4.90 16.93
N LEU A 59 14.77 -3.87 16.85
CA LEU A 59 13.79 -3.75 15.78
C LEU A 59 14.45 -3.53 14.41
N LEU A 60 15.50 -2.70 14.33
CA LEU A 60 16.26 -2.51 13.10
C LEU A 60 16.99 -3.80 12.67
N ALA A 61 17.53 -4.56 13.63
CA ALA A 61 18.15 -5.86 13.36
C ALA A 61 17.12 -6.89 12.84
N ALA A 62 15.90 -6.89 13.38
CA ALA A 62 14.82 -7.74 12.89
C ALA A 62 14.34 -7.34 11.48
N SER A 63 14.33 -6.04 11.14
CA SER A 63 14.11 -5.57 9.76
C SER A 63 15.15 -6.13 8.80
N ARG A 64 16.44 -6.05 9.17
CA ARG A 64 17.55 -6.64 8.40
C ARG A 64 17.36 -8.15 8.21
N ALA A 65 17.11 -8.88 9.30
CA ALA A 65 16.93 -10.33 9.27
C ALA A 65 15.74 -10.75 8.38
N SER A 66 14.65 -9.97 8.36
CA SER A 66 13.52 -10.21 7.46
C SER A 66 13.93 -10.13 5.99
N LEU A 67 14.71 -9.12 5.61
CA LEU A 67 15.24 -8.97 4.25
C LEU A 67 16.17 -10.13 3.88
N GLU A 68 17.04 -10.57 4.79
CA GLU A 68 17.92 -11.72 4.58
C GLU A 68 17.15 -13.02 4.35
N THR A 69 16.13 -13.28 5.18
CA THR A 69 15.30 -14.47 5.06
C THR A 69 14.58 -14.50 3.71
N MET A 70 13.98 -13.38 3.30
CA MET A 70 13.31 -13.28 1.99
C MET A 70 14.30 -13.44 0.83
N SER A 71 15.51 -12.88 0.95
CA SER A 71 16.58 -13.01 -0.05
C SER A 71 17.06 -14.46 -0.19
N THR A 72 17.22 -15.16 0.93
CA THR A 72 17.72 -16.54 0.99
C THR A 72 16.75 -17.51 0.32
N HIS A 73 15.45 -17.28 0.44
CA HIS A 73 14.42 -18.13 -0.13
C HIS A 73 13.95 -17.68 -1.52
N GLN A 74 14.52 -16.60 -2.09
CA GLN A 74 14.13 -16.11 -3.41
C GLN A 74 14.21 -17.24 -4.46
N SER A 75 13.15 -17.41 -5.24
CA SER A 75 13.12 -18.42 -6.29
C SER A 75 14.18 -18.16 -7.37
N SER A 76 14.52 -19.19 -8.15
CA SER A 76 15.44 -19.06 -9.28
C SER A 76 14.97 -18.07 -10.36
N ARG A 77 13.68 -17.75 -10.41
CA ARG A 77 13.10 -16.77 -11.34
C ARG A 77 13.06 -15.34 -10.80
N GLY A 78 13.47 -15.12 -9.56
CA GLY A 78 13.45 -13.79 -8.91
C GLY A 78 12.20 -13.49 -8.07
N LEU A 79 11.20 -14.38 -8.03
CA LEU A 79 10.06 -14.26 -7.11
C LEU A 79 10.55 -14.30 -5.65
N ILE A 80 10.17 -13.28 -4.89
CA ILE A 80 10.18 -13.26 -3.43
C ILE A 80 8.88 -13.91 -2.97
N HIS A 81 8.99 -14.97 -2.19
CA HIS A 81 7.81 -15.68 -1.70
C HIS A 81 7.03 -14.85 -0.69
N LEU A 82 5.70 -15.01 -0.67
CA LEU A 82 4.83 -14.30 0.27
C LEU A 82 5.19 -14.56 1.72
N ASN A 83 5.48 -15.82 2.06
CA ASN A 83 5.88 -16.16 3.41
C ASN A 83 6.80 -17.38 3.50
N VAL A 84 7.59 -17.39 4.56
CA VAL A 84 8.51 -18.46 4.93
C VAL A 84 8.29 -18.80 6.39
N ASN A 85 8.13 -20.08 6.71
CA ASN A 85 8.14 -20.52 8.10
C ASN A 85 9.58 -20.39 8.66
N PRO A 86 9.81 -19.55 9.69
CA PRO A 86 11.16 -19.29 10.20
C PRO A 86 11.80 -20.52 10.86
N ASP A 87 11.00 -21.46 11.37
CA ASP A 87 11.49 -22.60 12.14
C ASP A 87 11.86 -23.78 11.22
N THR A 88 11.18 -23.92 10.07
CA THR A 88 11.36 -25.06 9.15
C THR A 88 11.94 -24.69 7.78
N GLY A 89 11.97 -23.39 7.44
CA GLY A 89 12.29 -22.92 6.08
C GLY A 89 11.23 -23.26 5.04
N TYR A 90 10.08 -23.80 5.45
CA TYR A 90 8.99 -24.14 4.53
C TYR A 90 8.39 -22.87 3.91
N VAL A 91 8.38 -22.83 2.58
CA VAL A 91 7.72 -21.80 1.79
C VAL A 91 6.28 -22.22 1.53
N SER A 92 5.31 -21.42 1.98
CA SER A 92 3.89 -21.71 1.73
C SER A 92 3.51 -21.44 0.28
N THR A 93 2.57 -22.23 -0.24
CA THR A 93 1.90 -21.98 -1.53
C THR A 93 0.54 -21.29 -1.35
N GLU A 94 0.14 -20.98 -0.12
CA GLU A 94 -1.07 -20.22 0.16
C GLU A 94 -0.96 -18.81 -0.44
N ASN A 95 -1.94 -18.44 -1.27
CA ASN A 95 -2.01 -17.17 -1.97
C ASN A 95 -0.75 -16.80 -2.79
N ALA A 96 0.10 -17.79 -3.17
CA ALA A 96 1.47 -17.63 -3.67
C ALA A 96 1.69 -16.82 -4.98
N GLY A 97 0.65 -16.18 -5.51
CA GLY A 97 0.70 -15.24 -6.64
C GLY A 97 0.79 -13.77 -6.23
N GLY A 98 1.14 -13.45 -4.97
CA GLY A 98 1.25 -12.07 -4.47
C GLY A 98 2.38 -11.27 -5.12
N THR A 99 2.03 -10.40 -6.09
CA THR A 99 2.98 -9.54 -6.83
C THR A 99 3.63 -8.49 -5.93
N ASP A 100 2.93 -8.07 -4.89
CA ASP A 100 3.36 -7.10 -3.90
C ASP A 100 4.54 -7.54 -3.02
N SER A 101 4.87 -8.84 -2.98
CA SER A 101 6.01 -9.35 -2.22
C SER A 101 7.35 -8.78 -2.72
N ASN A 102 7.57 -8.82 -4.04
CA ASN A 102 8.77 -8.26 -4.66
C ASN A 102 8.82 -6.73 -4.46
N LEU A 103 7.67 -6.08 -4.61
CA LEU A 103 7.54 -4.63 -4.47
C LEU A 103 7.93 -4.16 -3.07
N TRP A 104 7.32 -4.74 -2.03
CA TRP A 104 7.66 -4.43 -0.65
C TRP A 104 9.08 -4.81 -0.29
N TYR A 105 9.60 -5.94 -0.77
CA TYR A 105 10.98 -6.36 -0.53
C TYR A 105 12.00 -5.31 -0.98
N ILE A 106 11.80 -4.73 -2.17
CA ILE A 106 12.70 -3.69 -2.72
C ILE A 106 12.58 -2.40 -1.91
N LEU A 107 11.35 -1.99 -1.57
CA LEU A 107 11.11 -0.84 -0.71
C LEU A 107 11.69 -1.03 0.71
N GLY A 108 11.68 -2.26 1.21
CA GLY A 108 12.27 -2.63 2.50
C GLY A 108 13.78 -2.47 2.51
N HIS A 109 14.47 -2.91 1.46
CA HIS A 109 15.91 -2.65 1.30
C HIS A 109 16.21 -1.16 1.23
N PHE A 110 15.41 -0.40 0.50
CA PHE A 110 15.59 1.05 0.40
C PHE A 110 15.39 1.75 1.75
N LEU A 111 14.32 1.43 2.47
CA LEU A 111 14.09 1.92 3.83
C LEU A 111 15.24 1.55 4.77
N TYR A 112 15.70 0.29 4.74
CA TYR A 112 16.79 -0.17 5.58
C TYR A 112 18.10 0.57 5.29
N GLN A 113 18.40 0.80 4.01
CA GLN A 113 19.57 1.60 3.62
C GLN A 113 19.48 3.03 4.17
N GLN A 114 18.29 3.67 4.14
CA GLN A 114 18.12 5.01 4.71
C GLN A 114 18.28 5.02 6.24
N ALA A 115 17.80 3.98 6.92
CA ALA A 115 17.83 3.91 8.38
C ALA A 115 19.21 3.52 8.94
N SER A 116 19.95 2.64 8.25
CA SER A 116 21.21 2.06 8.75
C SER A 116 22.46 2.64 8.10
N SER A 117 22.35 3.20 6.88
CA SER A 117 23.48 3.52 6.00
C SER A 117 24.41 2.32 5.69
N ASP A 118 23.95 1.07 5.87
CA ASP A 118 24.75 -0.15 5.65
C ASP A 118 24.85 -0.50 4.15
N SER A 119 25.77 0.19 3.46
CA SER A 119 26.02 -0.03 2.04
C SER A 119 26.62 -1.40 1.71
N ASP A 120 27.30 -2.05 2.66
CA ASP A 120 27.89 -3.38 2.44
C ASP A 120 26.80 -4.45 2.40
N PHE A 121 25.79 -4.32 3.27
CA PHE A 121 24.58 -5.14 3.21
C PHE A 121 23.86 -4.98 1.86
N LEU A 122 23.61 -3.75 1.44
CA LEU A 122 22.93 -3.47 0.17
C LEU A 122 23.68 -4.07 -1.02
N ARG A 123 25.01 -3.91 -1.09
CA ARG A 123 25.85 -4.53 -2.15
C ARG A 123 25.77 -6.05 -2.14
N SER A 124 25.77 -6.66 -0.96
CA SER A 124 25.75 -8.12 -0.80
C SER A 124 24.45 -8.74 -1.32
N TYR A 125 23.34 -8.01 -1.25
CA TYR A 125 22.02 -8.47 -1.70
C TYR A 125 21.55 -7.85 -3.02
N TRP A 126 22.39 -7.04 -3.69
CA TRP A 126 22.05 -6.44 -4.98
C TRP A 126 21.62 -7.46 -6.05
N PRO A 127 22.27 -8.63 -6.21
CA PRO A 127 21.83 -9.63 -7.19
C PRO A 127 20.40 -10.14 -6.93
N GLN A 128 19.96 -10.19 -5.67
CA GLN A 128 18.61 -10.60 -5.30
C GLN A 128 17.59 -9.49 -5.60
N ILE A 129 17.95 -8.23 -5.29
CA ILE A 129 17.15 -7.05 -5.61
C ILE A 129 16.95 -6.91 -7.13
N GLU A 130 18.01 -7.07 -7.91
CA GLU A 130 17.97 -7.04 -9.37
C GLU A 130 17.08 -8.14 -9.94
N ARG A 131 17.23 -9.39 -9.48
CA ARG A 131 16.32 -10.48 -9.89
C ARG A 131 14.87 -10.23 -9.48
N ALA A 132 14.63 -9.56 -8.36
CA ALA A 132 13.28 -9.19 -7.94
C ALA A 132 12.66 -8.15 -8.87
N MET A 133 13.43 -7.16 -9.34
CA MET A 133 13.00 -6.21 -10.37
C MET A 133 12.76 -6.88 -11.73
N ILE A 134 13.67 -7.76 -12.16
CA ILE A 134 13.50 -8.54 -13.40
C ILE A 134 12.20 -9.35 -13.35
N TRP A 135 11.90 -9.99 -12.21
CA TRP A 135 10.67 -10.75 -12.05
C TRP A 135 9.41 -9.88 -12.17
N LEU A 136 9.44 -8.63 -11.68
CA LEU A 136 8.37 -7.66 -11.86
C LEU A 136 8.18 -7.29 -13.33
N GLY A 137 9.27 -7.17 -14.10
CA GLY A 137 9.21 -6.97 -15.54
C GLY A 137 8.46 -8.10 -16.28
N TYR A 138 8.52 -9.34 -15.78
CA TYR A 138 7.73 -10.44 -16.35
C TYR A 138 6.21 -10.34 -16.06
N GLN A 139 5.79 -9.45 -15.16
CA GLN A 139 4.36 -9.25 -14.87
C GLN A 139 3.71 -8.20 -15.79
N ASP A 140 4.49 -7.46 -16.58
CA ASP A 140 3.98 -6.65 -17.70
C ASP A 140 3.80 -7.57 -18.93
N ILE A 141 2.72 -8.36 -18.92
CA ILE A 141 2.52 -9.47 -19.87
C ILE A 141 2.09 -9.00 -21.26
N ASN A 142 1.67 -7.74 -21.38
CA ASN A 142 1.20 -7.14 -22.63
C ASN A 142 2.09 -5.96 -23.09
N GLU A 143 3.21 -5.71 -22.40
CA GLU A 143 4.16 -4.63 -22.66
C GLU A 143 3.51 -3.22 -22.61
N CYS A 144 2.44 -3.05 -21.81
CA CYS A 144 1.79 -1.76 -21.63
C CYS A 144 2.56 -0.83 -20.70
N GLY A 145 3.52 -1.37 -19.94
CA GLY A 145 4.35 -0.65 -18.99
C GLY A 145 3.80 -0.58 -17.58
N LEU A 146 2.76 -1.36 -17.27
CA LEU A 146 2.18 -1.54 -15.96
C LEU A 146 2.13 -3.03 -15.64
N LEU A 147 2.08 -3.38 -14.35
CA LEU A 147 1.99 -4.76 -13.91
C LEU A 147 0.56 -5.30 -14.10
N GLU A 148 0.43 -6.50 -14.64
CA GLU A 148 -0.77 -7.32 -14.59
C GLU A 148 -0.74 -8.29 -13.40
N VAL A 149 -1.67 -8.11 -12.48
CA VAL A 149 -1.75 -8.85 -11.22
C VAL A 149 -2.87 -9.90 -11.32
N PRO A 150 -2.65 -11.17 -10.90
CA PRO A 150 -3.73 -12.16 -10.87
C PRO A 150 -4.84 -11.74 -9.89
N GLU A 151 -6.04 -12.31 -10.05
CA GLU A 151 -7.12 -12.05 -9.09
C GLU A 151 -6.66 -12.42 -7.67
N ALA A 152 -6.85 -11.49 -6.72
CA ALA A 152 -6.37 -11.64 -5.34
C ALA A 152 -4.84 -11.82 -5.22
N GLY A 153 -4.08 -11.28 -6.18
CA GLY A 153 -2.61 -11.36 -6.25
C GLY A 153 -1.87 -10.29 -5.46
N ASN A 154 -2.43 -9.78 -4.36
CA ASN A 154 -1.80 -8.75 -3.53
C ASN A 154 -2.33 -8.82 -2.08
N TRP A 155 -2.12 -7.76 -1.30
CA TRP A 155 -2.56 -7.67 0.09
C TRP A 155 -4.03 -8.02 0.34
N MET A 156 -4.92 -7.76 -0.63
CA MET A 156 -6.31 -8.21 -0.60
C MET A 156 -6.42 -9.60 -1.20
N ASP A 157 -5.72 -10.57 -0.61
CA ASP A 157 -5.53 -11.93 -1.12
C ASP A 157 -6.80 -12.82 -1.10
N LEU A 158 -7.97 -12.20 -0.92
CA LEU A 158 -9.31 -12.77 -1.05
C LEU A 158 -10.33 -11.74 -1.59
N LEU A 159 -9.92 -10.80 -2.45
CA LEU A 159 -10.80 -9.82 -3.09
C LEU A 159 -10.57 -9.77 -4.61
N ALA A 160 -11.59 -9.37 -5.38
CA ALA A 160 -11.59 -9.35 -6.85
C ALA A 160 -10.80 -8.18 -7.47
N VAL A 161 -9.61 -7.88 -6.95
CA VAL A 161 -8.61 -6.99 -7.59
C VAL A 161 -7.81 -7.80 -8.60
N ARG A 162 -7.63 -7.29 -9.84
CA ARG A 162 -6.99 -8.04 -10.95
C ARG A 162 -6.48 -7.15 -12.07
N TYR A 163 -5.53 -7.66 -12.85
CA TYR A 163 -4.90 -7.03 -14.01
C TYR A 163 -4.14 -5.74 -13.63
N ASN A 164 -4.39 -4.58 -14.23
CA ASN A 164 -3.69 -3.36 -13.83
C ASN A 164 -4.30 -2.80 -12.54
N VAL A 165 -3.79 -3.27 -11.40
CA VAL A 165 -4.24 -2.90 -10.05
C VAL A 165 -3.52 -1.65 -9.56
N LEU A 166 -4.25 -0.71 -8.95
CA LEU A 166 -3.70 0.55 -8.42
C LEU A 166 -2.62 0.32 -7.38
N TYR A 167 -2.94 -0.50 -6.37
CA TYR A 167 -2.05 -0.81 -5.24
C TYR A 167 -0.66 -1.24 -5.72
N ASP A 168 -0.63 -2.27 -6.57
CA ASP A 168 0.60 -2.87 -7.08
C ASP A 168 1.37 -1.90 -7.98
N ASN A 169 0.68 -1.14 -8.84
CA ASN A 169 1.35 -0.24 -9.78
C ASN A 169 1.88 1.03 -9.11
N VAL A 170 1.22 1.54 -8.07
CA VAL A 170 1.76 2.63 -7.23
C VAL A 170 3.01 2.15 -6.48
N LEU A 171 2.99 0.92 -5.96
CA LEU A 171 4.18 0.31 -5.36
C LEU A 171 5.27 0.03 -6.41
N TYR A 172 4.92 -0.31 -7.65
CA TYR A 172 5.87 -0.50 -8.75
C TYR A 172 6.60 0.78 -9.12
N TYR A 173 5.86 1.90 -9.20
CA TYR A 173 6.46 3.22 -9.33
C TYR A 173 7.46 3.49 -8.19
N ALA A 174 7.03 3.28 -6.94
CA ALA A 174 7.88 3.50 -5.77
C ALA A 174 9.12 2.58 -5.75
N ALA A 175 8.97 1.30 -6.09
CA ALA A 175 10.05 0.33 -6.13
C ALA A 175 11.06 0.67 -7.23
N THR A 176 10.60 1.17 -8.38
CA THR A 176 11.48 1.60 -9.48
C THR A 176 12.29 2.85 -9.08
N LEU A 177 11.67 3.82 -8.41
CA LEU A 177 12.39 4.97 -7.83
C LEU A 177 13.45 4.54 -6.81
N ALA A 178 13.06 3.65 -5.89
CA ALA A 178 13.95 3.11 -4.88
C ALA A 178 15.13 2.37 -5.51
N TYR A 179 14.87 1.54 -6.52
CA TYR A 179 15.90 0.80 -7.25
C TYR A 179 16.90 1.72 -7.94
N GLU A 180 16.43 2.74 -8.68
CA GLU A 180 17.31 3.72 -9.33
C GLU A 180 18.17 4.49 -8.31
N LYS A 181 17.58 4.90 -7.18
CA LYS A 181 18.30 5.60 -6.11
C LYS A 181 19.38 4.71 -5.48
N MET A 182 19.05 3.46 -5.14
CA MET A 182 20.01 2.50 -4.58
C MET A 182 21.15 2.21 -5.57
N SER A 183 20.84 1.99 -6.86
CA SER A 183 21.85 1.74 -7.89
C SER A 183 22.81 2.94 -8.04
N ALA A 184 22.26 4.15 -8.09
CA ALA A 184 23.03 5.38 -8.22
C ALA A 184 23.94 5.62 -7.01
N GLN A 185 23.46 5.36 -5.79
CA GLN A 185 24.25 5.50 -4.56
C GLN A 185 25.46 4.56 -4.53
N MET A 186 25.34 3.37 -5.11
CA MET A 186 26.44 2.40 -5.18
C MET A 186 27.31 2.52 -6.44
N ALA A 187 27.00 3.46 -7.34
CA ALA A 187 27.60 3.59 -8.67
C ALA A 187 27.55 2.28 -9.48
N LEU A 188 26.48 1.49 -9.28
CA LEU A 188 26.21 0.30 -10.07
C LEU A 188 25.49 0.73 -11.36
N GLN A 189 25.86 0.12 -12.49
CA GLN A 189 25.00 0.20 -13.67
C GLN A 189 23.73 -0.58 -13.35
N ALA A 190 22.58 0.08 -13.42
CA ALA A 190 21.29 -0.58 -13.42
C ALA A 190 21.18 -1.37 -14.73
N ASP A 191 21.56 -2.65 -14.71
CA ASP A 191 21.46 -3.54 -15.88
C ASP A 191 20.11 -4.26 -15.89
N VAL A 192 19.03 -3.51 -15.68
CA VAL A 192 17.69 -4.03 -15.92
C VAL A 192 17.22 -3.54 -17.28
N GLN A 193 17.66 -4.24 -18.32
CA GLN A 193 17.18 -4.02 -19.66
C GLN A 193 15.64 -4.09 -19.68
N ASN A 194 15.01 -3.10 -20.28
CA ASN A 194 13.56 -3.04 -20.58
C ASN A 194 12.59 -2.69 -19.43
N LEU A 195 13.05 -2.18 -18.28
CA LEU A 195 12.11 -1.54 -17.34
C LEU A 195 11.64 -0.19 -17.88
N ILE A 196 10.34 0.08 -17.75
CA ILE A 196 9.78 1.41 -17.99
C ILE A 196 10.31 2.36 -16.92
N ASP A 197 10.73 3.55 -17.33
CA ASP A 197 11.23 4.57 -16.42
C ASP A 197 10.12 5.03 -15.43
N PRO A 198 10.47 5.51 -14.22
CA PRO A 198 9.49 5.96 -13.25
C PRO A 198 8.51 7.02 -13.76
N ALA A 199 8.92 7.93 -14.65
CA ALA A 199 8.01 8.94 -15.19
C ALA A 199 6.98 8.31 -16.15
N GLY A 200 7.41 7.32 -16.94
CA GLY A 200 6.55 6.50 -17.77
C GLY A 200 5.50 5.71 -16.97
N ILE A 201 5.88 5.12 -15.83
CA ILE A 201 4.94 4.42 -14.93
C ILE A 201 3.94 5.42 -14.32
N HIS A 202 4.44 6.54 -13.79
CA HIS A 202 3.61 7.61 -13.20
C HIS A 202 2.56 8.13 -14.17
N GLN A 203 2.99 8.41 -15.42
CA GLN A 203 2.10 8.90 -16.47
C GLN A 203 0.99 7.88 -16.78
N ARG A 204 1.34 6.59 -16.91
CA ARG A 204 0.38 5.53 -17.22
C ARG A 204 -0.66 5.33 -16.13
N ILE A 205 -0.25 5.33 -14.86
CA ILE A 205 -1.18 5.24 -13.72
C ILE A 205 -2.18 6.40 -13.77
N ASN A 206 -1.67 7.64 -13.94
CA ASN A 206 -2.51 8.83 -13.99
C ASN A 206 -3.41 8.90 -15.23
N LEU A 207 -2.96 8.37 -16.37
CA LEU A 207 -3.76 8.32 -17.58
C LEU A 207 -4.82 7.23 -17.56
N LEU A 208 -4.58 6.11 -16.87
CA LEU A 208 -5.44 4.92 -16.94
C LEU A 208 -6.40 4.78 -15.75
N LEU A 209 -5.95 5.11 -14.54
CA LEU A 209 -6.67 4.82 -13.30
C LEU A 209 -7.37 6.06 -12.71
N TRP A 210 -6.96 7.28 -13.09
CA TRP A 210 -7.65 8.51 -12.70
C TRP A 210 -8.70 8.90 -13.74
N ILE A 211 -9.98 8.65 -13.43
CA ILE A 211 -11.08 8.89 -14.37
C ILE A 211 -11.66 10.28 -14.14
N GLU A 212 -11.37 11.17 -15.08
CA GLU A 212 -11.91 12.52 -15.11
C GLU A 212 -12.43 12.85 -16.52
N ARG A 213 -13.72 12.62 -16.76
CA ARG A 213 -14.38 13.11 -17.97
C ARG A 213 -14.75 14.58 -17.78
N THR A 214 -13.90 15.46 -18.28
CA THR A 214 -14.19 16.90 -18.29
C THR A 214 -15.26 17.23 -19.33
N TRP A 215 -15.98 18.33 -19.14
CA TRP A 215 -16.89 18.89 -20.15
C TRP A 215 -16.14 19.56 -21.32
N ASP A 216 -14.81 19.62 -21.25
CA ASP A 216 -13.94 20.10 -22.32
C ASP A 216 -13.69 18.96 -23.32
N ALA A 217 -14.41 19.01 -24.44
CA ALA A 217 -14.33 18.00 -25.48
C ALA A 217 -12.93 17.88 -26.11
N VAL A 218 -12.14 18.96 -26.15
CA VAL A 218 -10.78 18.94 -26.70
C VAL A 218 -9.86 18.20 -25.74
N HIS A 219 -9.90 18.56 -24.46
CA HIS A 219 -9.10 17.90 -23.43
C HIS A 219 -9.38 16.39 -23.35
N PHE A 220 -10.66 16.00 -23.36
CA PHE A 220 -11.03 14.59 -23.32
C PHE A 220 -10.59 13.83 -24.58
N ALA A 221 -10.72 14.44 -25.77
CA ALA A 221 -10.23 13.83 -27.01
C ALA A 221 -8.70 13.63 -26.99
N GLU A 222 -7.94 14.61 -26.49
CA GLU A 222 -6.49 14.48 -26.31
C GLU A 222 -6.11 13.36 -25.34
N HIS A 223 -6.87 13.18 -24.25
CA HIS A 223 -6.69 12.05 -23.32
C HIS A 223 -6.86 10.71 -24.04
N LEU A 224 -7.96 10.57 -24.81
CA LEU A 224 -8.25 9.33 -25.54
C LEU A 224 -7.19 9.02 -26.61
N GLU A 225 -6.71 10.02 -27.35
CA GLU A 225 -5.64 9.81 -28.33
C GLU A 225 -4.32 9.40 -27.67
N LYS A 226 -3.99 9.95 -26.48
CA LYS A 226 -2.82 9.49 -25.71
C LYS A 226 -2.96 8.03 -25.31
N LEU A 227 -4.11 7.62 -24.76
CA LEU A 227 -4.37 6.22 -24.42
C LEU A 227 -4.21 5.32 -25.64
N LYS A 228 -4.81 5.70 -26.77
CA LYS A 228 -4.73 4.95 -28.03
C LYS A 228 -3.30 4.81 -28.55
N SER A 229 -2.49 5.86 -28.40
CA SER A 229 -1.07 5.84 -28.79
C SER A 229 -0.21 4.93 -27.91
N MET A 230 -0.60 4.74 -26.64
CA MET A 230 0.10 3.85 -25.71
C MET A 230 -0.37 2.41 -25.84
N HIS A 231 -1.69 2.19 -25.79
CA HIS A 231 -2.28 0.87 -25.83
C HIS A 231 -3.74 0.92 -26.30
N LEU A 232 -4.05 0.30 -27.45
CA LEU A 232 -5.39 0.37 -28.07
C LEU A 232 -6.51 -0.12 -27.13
N GLU A 233 -6.27 -1.17 -26.33
CA GLU A 233 -7.32 -1.67 -25.43
C GLU A 233 -7.62 -0.71 -24.27
N TRP A 234 -6.72 0.20 -23.91
CA TRP A 234 -7.04 1.24 -22.93
C TRP A 234 -8.01 2.27 -23.52
N PHE A 235 -7.84 2.63 -24.79
CA PHE A 235 -8.81 3.44 -25.52
C PHE A 235 -10.19 2.75 -25.58
N MET A 236 -10.22 1.45 -25.87
CA MET A 236 -11.47 0.68 -25.89
C MET A 236 -12.12 0.57 -24.51
N LEU A 237 -11.32 0.36 -23.46
CA LEU A 237 -11.78 0.36 -22.07
C LEU A 237 -12.45 1.70 -21.72
N TYR A 238 -11.86 2.83 -22.09
CA TYR A 238 -12.43 4.16 -21.79
C TYR A 238 -13.80 4.40 -22.45
N HIS A 239 -14.11 3.73 -23.56
CA HIS A 239 -15.46 3.77 -24.13
C HIS A 239 -16.46 3.06 -23.22
N ASN A 240 -16.08 1.94 -22.61
CA ASN A 240 -16.92 1.20 -21.67
C ASN A 240 -17.08 1.93 -20.33
N MET A 241 -16.04 2.64 -19.90
CA MET A 241 -16.08 3.50 -18.71
C MET A 241 -16.93 4.74 -18.91
N GLY A 242 -17.45 5.01 -20.12
CA GLY A 242 -18.34 6.14 -20.38
C GLY A 242 -19.64 6.14 -19.54
N THR A 243 -19.96 5.02 -18.87
CA THR A 243 -21.03 4.91 -17.87
C THR A 243 -20.70 5.62 -16.55
N ILE A 244 -19.43 5.82 -16.23
CA ILE A 244 -18.94 6.59 -15.09
C ILE A 244 -18.34 7.91 -15.59
N SER A 245 -18.88 9.06 -15.17
CA SER A 245 -18.35 10.36 -15.62
C SER A 245 -16.99 10.65 -14.99
N SER A 246 -16.89 10.58 -13.66
CA SER A 246 -15.65 10.80 -12.94
C SER A 246 -15.67 10.09 -11.60
N ARG A 247 -14.48 9.90 -11.01
CA ARG A 247 -14.30 9.48 -9.63
C ARG A 247 -13.30 10.41 -8.93
N PRO A 248 -13.54 10.78 -7.66
CA PRO A 248 -12.61 11.60 -6.87
C PRO A 248 -11.48 10.75 -6.26
N TYR A 249 -11.13 9.65 -6.91
CA TYR A 249 -10.13 8.67 -6.50
C TYR A 249 -9.71 7.84 -7.71
N TYR A 250 -8.54 7.21 -7.61
CA TYR A 250 -8.10 6.24 -8.61
C TYR A 250 -8.89 4.95 -8.50
N LEU A 251 -9.31 4.40 -9.63
CA LEU A 251 -9.95 3.10 -9.67
C LEU A 251 -9.03 2.01 -9.10
N PRO A 252 -9.59 0.99 -8.43
CA PRO A 252 -8.80 -0.01 -7.73
C PRO A 252 -8.09 -0.94 -8.72
N TRP A 253 -8.69 -1.16 -9.89
CA TRP A 253 -8.08 -1.91 -11.00
C TRP A 253 -8.84 -1.67 -12.30
N VAL A 254 -8.17 -1.94 -13.43
CA VAL A 254 -8.78 -2.07 -14.76
C VAL A 254 -8.26 -3.33 -15.46
N ALA A 255 -9.09 -3.93 -16.32
CA ALA A 255 -8.73 -5.09 -17.13
C ALA A 255 -9.25 -4.95 -18.57
N PHE A 256 -9.24 -6.04 -19.33
CA PHE A 256 -9.81 -6.09 -20.66
C PHE A 256 -11.28 -5.68 -20.63
N ARG A 257 -11.56 -4.41 -20.97
CA ARG A 257 -12.91 -3.84 -21.11
C ARG A 257 -13.78 -3.84 -19.84
N GLU A 258 -13.20 -4.18 -18.70
CA GLU A 258 -13.82 -4.18 -17.37
C GLU A 258 -13.00 -3.33 -16.40
N TYR A 259 -13.62 -2.90 -15.31
CA TYR A 259 -12.97 -2.10 -14.27
C TYR A 259 -13.65 -2.31 -12.91
N GLY A 260 -12.91 -2.02 -11.85
CA GLY A 260 -13.44 -1.92 -10.49
C GLY A 260 -13.99 -0.53 -10.24
N ASP A 261 -15.08 -0.42 -9.49
CA ASP A 261 -15.74 0.85 -9.17
C ASP A 261 -15.99 1.00 -7.68
N TRP A 262 -14.90 0.99 -6.90
CA TRP A 262 -14.88 1.30 -5.48
C TRP A 262 -13.58 2.02 -5.13
N CYS A 263 -13.58 2.81 -4.07
CA CYS A 263 -12.36 3.39 -3.54
C CYS A 263 -11.62 2.33 -2.73
N ASP A 264 -10.47 1.85 -3.23
CA ASP A 264 -9.47 1.14 -2.43
C ASP A 264 -8.67 2.18 -1.62
N SER A 265 -8.85 2.18 -0.30
CA SER A 265 -8.19 3.16 0.55
C SER A 265 -6.68 2.98 0.57
N PHE A 266 -6.17 1.75 0.58
CA PHE A 266 -4.73 1.56 0.71
C PHE A 266 -4.00 1.98 -0.56
N GLY A 267 -4.48 1.57 -1.73
CA GLY A 267 -3.93 2.00 -3.02
C GLY A 267 -3.96 3.53 -3.20
N ASN A 268 -5.07 4.18 -2.86
CA ASN A 268 -5.20 5.64 -2.99
C ASN A 268 -4.31 6.40 -1.97
N LEU A 269 -4.20 5.91 -0.73
CA LEU A 269 -3.31 6.52 0.28
C LEU A 269 -1.82 6.36 -0.10
N LEU A 270 -1.44 5.20 -0.67
CA LEU A 270 -0.09 5.02 -1.22
C LEU A 270 0.15 5.93 -2.43
N ALA A 271 -0.86 6.19 -3.26
CA ALA A 271 -0.72 7.11 -4.39
C ALA A 271 -0.35 8.52 -3.91
N ILE A 272 -0.91 8.97 -2.78
CA ILE A 272 -0.53 10.23 -2.12
C ILE A 272 0.92 10.13 -1.61
N LEU A 273 1.21 9.13 -0.79
CA LEU A 273 2.49 9.01 -0.08
C LEU A 273 3.70 8.83 -1.01
N THR A 274 3.52 8.14 -2.14
CA THR A 274 4.57 7.93 -3.15
C THR A 274 4.66 9.10 -4.14
N GLY A 275 3.68 10.00 -4.15
CA GLY A 275 3.63 11.15 -5.07
C GLY A 275 3.13 10.82 -6.48
N VAL A 276 2.40 9.71 -6.66
CA VAL A 276 1.62 9.44 -7.88
C VAL A 276 0.47 10.42 -8.00
N ALA A 277 -0.25 10.66 -6.90
CA ALA A 277 -1.21 11.74 -6.77
C ALA A 277 -0.50 13.07 -6.56
N ASP A 278 -0.85 14.07 -7.37
CA ASP A 278 -0.46 15.46 -7.10
C ASP A 278 -1.32 16.04 -5.95
N TYR A 279 -1.06 17.28 -5.59
CA TYR A 279 -1.77 17.94 -4.49
C TYR A 279 -3.30 17.99 -4.72
N ASN A 280 -3.74 18.30 -5.94
CA ASN A 280 -5.16 18.37 -6.28
C ASN A 280 -5.86 17.00 -6.16
N ARG A 281 -5.27 15.93 -6.71
CA ARG A 281 -5.80 14.57 -6.59
C ARG A 281 -5.80 14.11 -5.13
N SER A 282 -4.76 14.44 -4.37
CA SER A 282 -4.66 14.13 -2.95
C SER A 282 -5.80 14.77 -2.14
N GLU A 283 -6.13 16.05 -2.40
CA GLU A 283 -7.25 16.73 -1.75
C GLU A 283 -8.59 16.05 -2.10
N GLN A 284 -8.81 15.67 -3.37
CA GLN A 284 -10.04 15.00 -3.79
C GLN A 284 -10.22 13.63 -3.11
N ILE A 285 -9.16 12.82 -3.08
CA ILE A 285 -9.15 11.51 -2.40
C ILE A 285 -9.50 11.69 -0.92
N LEU A 286 -8.76 12.54 -0.21
CA LEU A 286 -8.94 12.74 1.23
C LEU A 286 -10.32 13.35 1.56
N CYS A 287 -10.84 14.24 0.71
CA CYS A 287 -12.19 14.77 0.85
C CYS A 287 -13.26 13.69 0.65
N TYR A 288 -13.14 12.85 -0.38
CA TYR A 288 -14.07 11.76 -0.62
C TYR A 288 -14.08 10.75 0.53
N MET A 289 -12.90 10.29 0.96
CA MET A 289 -12.77 9.34 2.08
C MET A 289 -13.45 9.86 3.36
N ARG A 290 -13.35 11.17 3.61
CA ARG A 290 -14.05 11.86 4.71
C ARG A 290 -15.57 11.90 4.49
N GLN A 291 -16.02 12.31 3.29
CA GLN A 291 -17.45 12.47 2.97
C GLN A 291 -18.23 11.16 3.12
N VAL A 292 -17.65 10.04 2.68
CA VAL A 292 -18.31 8.73 2.75
C VAL A 292 -18.08 7.98 4.07
N GLY A 293 -17.41 8.62 5.04
CA GLY A 293 -17.21 8.05 6.37
C GLY A 293 -16.33 6.80 6.38
N MET A 294 -15.21 6.79 5.63
CA MET A 294 -14.26 5.66 5.63
C MET A 294 -13.54 5.49 6.98
N THR A 295 -13.63 6.49 7.86
CA THR A 295 -13.06 6.48 9.22
C THR A 295 -14.12 6.27 10.31
N ILE A 296 -15.35 5.90 9.94
CA ILE A 296 -16.48 5.71 10.86
C ILE A 296 -16.86 4.22 10.89
N PRO A 297 -16.94 3.57 12.07
CA PRO A 297 -16.74 4.15 13.41
C PRO A 297 -15.26 4.39 13.77
N LEU A 298 -14.33 3.68 13.13
CA LEU A 298 -12.89 3.75 13.40
C LEU A 298 -12.10 3.77 12.06
N PRO A 299 -10.85 4.27 12.04
CA PRO A 299 -10.05 4.35 10.83
C PRO A 299 -9.27 3.07 10.53
N THR A 300 -9.12 2.62 9.28
CA THR A 300 -9.78 3.07 8.04
C THR A 300 -10.33 1.84 7.32
N LYS A 301 -11.54 1.95 6.73
CA LYS A 301 -12.14 0.90 5.91
C LYS A 301 -11.26 0.56 4.71
N ALA A 302 -11.06 -0.72 4.40
CA ALA A 302 -10.28 -1.20 3.27
C ALA A 302 -10.81 -0.70 1.93
N ILE A 303 -12.13 -0.76 1.74
CA ILE A 303 -12.80 -0.26 0.55
C ILE A 303 -14.08 0.49 0.87
N HIS A 304 -14.53 1.34 -0.05
CA HIS A 304 -15.87 1.91 -0.03
C HIS A 304 -16.44 2.14 -1.45
N PRO A 305 -17.71 1.80 -1.72
CA PRO A 305 -18.58 0.98 -0.87
C PRO A 305 -18.08 -0.48 -0.78
N PRO A 306 -18.55 -1.28 0.19
CA PRO A 306 -18.35 -2.73 0.12
C PRO A 306 -19.08 -3.31 -1.10
N ILE A 307 -18.57 -4.43 -1.61
CA ILE A 307 -19.13 -5.19 -2.73
C ILE A 307 -20.26 -6.08 -2.19
N PHE A 308 -21.46 -5.93 -2.73
CA PHE A 308 -22.65 -6.67 -2.34
C PHE A 308 -22.95 -7.86 -3.27
N PRO A 309 -23.65 -8.91 -2.79
CA PRO A 309 -24.15 -9.96 -3.66
C PRO A 309 -25.01 -9.39 -4.80
N GLY A 310 -24.63 -9.70 -6.04
CA GLY A 310 -25.28 -9.18 -7.24
C GLY A 310 -24.44 -8.13 -7.98
N ASP A 311 -23.46 -7.52 -7.31
CA ASP A 311 -22.50 -6.64 -7.98
C ASP A 311 -21.62 -7.43 -8.95
N SER A 312 -21.16 -6.81 -10.04
CA SER A 312 -20.30 -7.45 -11.04
C SER A 312 -18.98 -7.97 -10.48
N ASN A 313 -18.50 -7.36 -9.38
CA ASN A 313 -17.27 -7.74 -8.70
C ASN A 313 -17.49 -8.63 -7.47
N TRP A 314 -18.73 -9.07 -7.23
CA TRP A 314 -18.99 -10.11 -6.25
C TRP A 314 -18.36 -11.42 -6.71
N ARG A 315 -17.79 -12.17 -5.75
CA ARG A 315 -17.28 -13.51 -5.97
C ARG A 315 -17.88 -14.47 -4.96
N GLU A 316 -18.24 -15.66 -5.42
CA GLU A 316 -18.84 -16.67 -4.55
C GLU A 316 -17.93 -17.05 -3.37
N TYR A 317 -16.61 -17.02 -3.57
CA TYR A 317 -15.63 -17.33 -2.53
C TYR A 317 -15.57 -16.28 -1.41
N TYR A 318 -16.22 -15.11 -1.54
CA TYR A 318 -16.36 -14.16 -0.42
C TYR A 318 -17.13 -14.74 0.76
N ARG A 319 -17.95 -15.76 0.51
CA ARG A 319 -18.65 -16.55 1.55
C ARG A 319 -17.73 -17.54 2.25
N SER A 320 -16.53 -17.79 1.73
CA SER A 320 -15.55 -18.66 2.38
C SER A 320 -15.22 -18.12 3.77
N ARG A 321 -15.46 -18.95 4.79
CA ARG A 321 -15.33 -18.59 6.22
C ARG A 321 -16.11 -17.33 6.62
N ASN A 322 -17.04 -16.88 5.78
CA ASN A 322 -17.72 -15.58 5.88
C ASN A 322 -16.75 -14.41 6.09
N LEU A 323 -15.55 -14.42 5.49
CA LEU A 323 -14.56 -13.35 5.72
C LEU A 323 -14.88 -12.06 4.96
N ASN A 324 -15.29 -12.16 3.68
CA ASN A 324 -15.47 -10.99 2.79
C ASN A 324 -16.94 -10.68 2.47
N LEU A 325 -17.86 -10.93 3.42
CA LEU A 325 -19.19 -10.33 3.34
C LEU A 325 -19.09 -8.79 3.50
N PRO A 326 -20.11 -8.01 3.10
CA PRO A 326 -20.07 -6.56 3.23
C PRO A 326 -19.71 -6.08 4.65
N ASP A 327 -18.84 -5.06 4.70
CA ASP A 327 -18.29 -4.47 5.94
C ASP A 327 -17.34 -5.40 6.72
N GLN A 328 -16.77 -6.44 6.09
CA GLN A 328 -15.85 -7.37 6.74
C GLN A 328 -14.55 -7.56 5.96
N TYR A 329 -13.46 -7.85 6.69
CA TYR A 329 -12.13 -8.16 6.16
C TYR A 329 -11.70 -7.21 5.02
N HIS A 330 -11.35 -7.70 3.83
CA HIS A 330 -11.00 -6.86 2.68
C HIS A 330 -12.20 -6.12 2.10
N ASN A 331 -13.41 -6.68 2.23
CA ASN A 331 -14.66 -6.13 1.71
C ASN A 331 -15.30 -5.08 2.64
N GLY A 332 -14.54 -4.04 2.97
CA GLY A 332 -15.01 -2.89 3.75
C GLY A 332 -14.80 -3.01 5.26
N GLY A 333 -14.07 -4.03 5.73
CA GLY A 333 -13.55 -4.08 7.09
C GLY A 333 -12.57 -2.93 7.36
N ILE A 334 -12.46 -2.51 8.61
CA ILE A 334 -11.51 -1.51 9.08
C ILE A 334 -10.18 -2.18 9.40
N TRP A 335 -9.08 -1.64 8.87
CA TRP A 335 -7.73 -2.14 9.14
C TRP A 335 -6.91 -1.05 9.83
N PRO A 336 -6.48 -1.25 11.08
CA PRO A 336 -5.63 -0.26 11.78
C PRO A 336 -4.32 0.02 11.03
N MET A 337 -3.77 -0.98 10.34
CA MET A 337 -2.63 -0.82 9.43
C MET A 337 -2.87 0.29 8.39
N ILE A 338 -4.02 0.28 7.69
CA ILE A 338 -4.39 1.32 6.72
C ILE A 338 -4.65 2.65 7.43
N GLY A 339 -5.22 2.61 8.64
CA GLY A 339 -5.38 3.78 9.48
C GLY A 339 -4.08 4.55 9.72
N GLY A 340 -2.95 3.85 9.90
CA GLY A 340 -1.65 4.50 10.01
C GLY A 340 -1.19 5.17 8.71
N PHE A 341 -1.40 4.53 7.56
CA PHE A 341 -1.14 5.15 6.25
C PHE A 341 -2.04 6.37 5.99
N HIS A 342 -3.29 6.34 6.48
CA HIS A 342 -4.20 7.47 6.37
C HIS A 342 -3.72 8.68 7.19
N VAL A 343 -3.24 8.45 8.43
CA VAL A 343 -2.61 9.51 9.22
C VAL A 343 -1.38 10.07 8.50
N ALA A 344 -0.52 9.21 7.97
CA ALA A 344 0.68 9.61 7.22
C ALA A 344 0.32 10.46 5.99
N ALA A 345 -0.71 10.08 5.21
CA ALA A 345 -1.15 10.84 4.05
C ALA A 345 -1.70 12.23 4.44
N LEU A 346 -2.42 12.33 5.57
CA LEU A 346 -2.86 13.63 6.10
C LEU A 346 -1.68 14.52 6.52
N VAL A 347 -0.62 13.95 7.09
CA VAL A 347 0.62 14.69 7.41
C VAL A 347 1.30 15.15 6.12
N SER A 348 1.48 14.26 5.14
CA SER A 348 2.07 14.58 3.83
C SER A 348 1.31 15.71 3.11
N HIS A 349 -0.01 15.76 3.28
CA HIS A 349 -0.89 16.77 2.69
C HIS A 349 -1.04 18.05 3.55
N GLY A 350 -0.22 18.22 4.61
CA GLY A 350 -0.24 19.41 5.47
C GLY A 350 -1.48 19.53 6.37
N CYS A 351 -2.29 18.48 6.49
CA CYS A 351 -3.54 18.45 7.25
C CYS A 351 -3.33 18.07 8.73
N GLN A 352 -2.39 18.73 9.41
CA GLN A 352 -1.91 18.36 10.76
C GLN A 352 -3.02 18.11 11.80
N LYS A 353 -3.99 19.01 11.95
CA LYS A 353 -5.09 18.86 12.93
C LYS A 353 -5.97 17.63 12.68
N LYS A 354 -6.19 17.31 11.39
CA LYS A 354 -6.95 16.10 11.00
C LYS A 354 -6.13 14.85 11.31
N ALA A 355 -4.83 14.88 11.06
CA ALA A 355 -3.91 13.79 11.38
C ALA A 355 -3.87 13.49 12.89
N GLU A 356 -3.77 14.52 13.75
CA GLU A 356 -3.81 14.38 15.22
C GLU A 356 -5.13 13.77 15.71
N SER A 357 -6.25 14.19 15.13
CA SER A 357 -7.57 13.66 15.47
C SER A 357 -7.69 12.19 15.05
N LEU A 358 -7.23 11.86 13.84
CA LEU A 358 -7.26 10.50 13.31
C LEU A 358 -6.31 9.56 14.06
N LEU A 359 -5.14 10.04 14.50
CA LEU A 359 -4.20 9.28 15.35
C LEU A 359 -4.85 8.88 16.67
N THR A 360 -5.67 9.75 17.26
CA THR A 360 -6.40 9.42 18.50
C THR A 360 -7.40 8.30 18.25
N LEU A 361 -8.15 8.36 17.14
CA LEU A 361 -9.08 7.28 16.76
C LEU A 361 -8.35 5.99 16.38
N LEU A 362 -7.15 6.09 15.79
CA LEU A 362 -6.31 4.93 15.50
C LEU A 362 -5.78 4.28 16.78
N ALA A 363 -5.44 5.07 17.80
CA ALA A 363 -5.10 4.55 19.12
C ALA A 363 -6.30 3.78 19.73
N GLU A 364 -7.51 4.33 19.61
CA GLU A 364 -8.74 3.66 20.05
C GLU A 364 -8.96 2.34 19.30
N ALA A 365 -8.82 2.35 17.97
CA ALA A 365 -8.97 1.15 17.15
C ALA A 365 -7.99 0.04 17.55
N ASN A 366 -6.70 0.38 17.72
CA ASN A 366 -5.67 -0.57 18.11
C ASN A 366 -5.80 -1.07 19.55
N LEU A 367 -6.41 -0.26 20.42
CA LEU A 367 -6.66 -0.63 21.80
C LEU A 367 -8.04 -1.27 21.99
N THR A 368 -8.86 -1.46 20.96
CA THR A 368 -10.12 -2.21 21.08
C THR A 368 -9.85 -3.71 20.92
N GLY A 369 -10.14 -4.52 21.94
CA GLY A 369 -9.85 -5.96 22.00
C GLY A 369 -11.08 -6.87 22.12
N ILE A 370 -10.92 -8.15 21.78
CA ILE A 370 -11.97 -9.19 21.90
C ILE A 370 -11.99 -9.74 23.33
N SER A 371 -10.81 -9.98 23.92
CA SER A 371 -10.65 -10.68 25.20
C SER A 371 -10.09 -9.80 26.31
N ASP A 372 -8.86 -9.28 26.13
CA ASP A 372 -8.18 -8.47 27.15
C ASP A 372 -8.39 -6.95 26.94
N GLY A 373 -9.23 -6.59 25.97
CA GLY A 373 -9.67 -5.22 25.72
C GLY A 373 -8.58 -4.24 25.29
N LEU A 374 -7.35 -4.68 24.99
CA LEU A 374 -6.21 -3.86 24.52
C LEU A 374 -5.34 -4.69 23.56
N GLU A 375 -5.90 -5.06 22.42
CA GLU A 375 -5.31 -6.03 21.50
C GLU A 375 -5.21 -5.39 20.10
N PHE A 376 -3.99 -5.16 19.62
CA PHE A 376 -3.72 -4.70 18.25
C PHE A 376 -4.24 -5.72 17.24
N ASN A 377 -5.54 -5.69 16.97
CA ASN A 377 -6.22 -6.67 16.15
C ASN A 377 -5.88 -6.49 14.67
N GLU A 378 -6.03 -7.58 13.93
CA GLU A 378 -5.81 -7.63 12.49
C GLU A 378 -6.76 -6.69 11.76
N TRP A 379 -8.06 -6.80 12.06
CA TRP A 379 -9.09 -5.99 11.44
C TRP A 379 -10.28 -5.80 12.39
N ILE A 380 -11.17 -4.90 12.03
CA ILE A 380 -12.35 -4.50 12.79
C ILE A 380 -13.53 -4.50 11.82
N HIS A 381 -14.70 -4.96 12.24
CA HIS A 381 -15.88 -4.95 11.40
C HIS A 381 -16.27 -3.50 11.03
N GLY A 382 -16.40 -3.23 9.72
CA GLY A 382 -16.52 -1.88 9.14
C GLY A 382 -17.74 -1.08 9.58
N LYS A 383 -18.84 -1.75 9.91
CA LYS A 383 -20.07 -1.14 10.43
C LYS A 383 -20.19 -1.15 11.96
N SER A 384 -20.02 -2.31 12.60
CA SER A 384 -20.25 -2.46 14.04
C SER A 384 -19.07 -1.97 14.91
N GLY A 385 -17.88 -1.81 14.33
CA GLY A 385 -16.68 -1.44 15.08
C GLY A 385 -16.15 -2.54 16.00
N GLN A 386 -16.65 -3.77 15.88
CA GLN A 386 -16.19 -4.89 16.71
C GLN A 386 -14.84 -5.42 16.21
N PRO A 387 -13.86 -5.64 17.09
CA PRO A 387 -12.57 -6.21 16.71
C PRO A 387 -12.72 -7.65 16.23
N MET A 388 -11.93 -8.02 15.22
CA MET A 388 -11.98 -9.31 14.53
C MET A 388 -10.55 -9.76 14.14
N GLY A 389 -10.42 -11.00 13.68
CA GLY A 389 -9.13 -11.57 13.29
C GLY A 389 -8.21 -11.82 14.48
N TYR A 390 -6.92 -12.03 14.19
CA TYR A 390 -5.95 -12.32 15.24
C TYR A 390 -5.49 -11.05 15.98
N ALA A 391 -5.28 -11.18 17.29
CA ALA A 391 -4.72 -10.13 18.12
C ALA A 391 -3.19 -9.98 17.95
N ARG A 392 -2.66 -8.85 18.43
CA ARG A 392 -1.21 -8.53 18.48
C ARG A 392 -0.53 -8.62 17.12
N GLN A 393 -1.18 -8.05 16.10
CA GLN A 393 -0.66 -7.98 14.75
C GLN A 393 0.43 -6.91 14.61
N ALA A 394 1.56 -7.33 14.06
CA ALA A 394 2.77 -6.53 13.96
C ALA A 394 2.56 -5.30 13.07
N TRP A 395 1.85 -5.44 11.94
CA TRP A 395 1.62 -4.33 11.02
C TRP A 395 0.75 -3.21 11.60
N SER A 396 -0.17 -3.52 12.52
CA SER A 396 -1.11 -2.61 13.15
C SER A 396 -0.34 -1.82 14.21
N ALA A 397 0.50 -2.52 14.97
CA ALA A 397 1.44 -1.92 15.92
C ALA A 397 2.46 -1.02 15.23
N SER A 398 3.10 -1.51 14.17
CA SER A 398 4.06 -0.74 13.38
C SER A 398 3.45 0.52 12.80
N MET A 399 2.31 0.40 12.11
CA MET A 399 1.70 1.56 11.46
C MET A 399 1.11 2.56 12.47
N PHE A 400 0.77 2.14 13.69
CA PHE A 400 0.51 3.07 14.77
C PHE A 400 1.75 3.88 15.16
N LEU A 401 2.91 3.22 15.37
CA LEU A 401 4.17 3.89 15.69
C LEU A 401 4.61 4.84 14.57
N TYR A 402 4.47 4.41 13.32
CA TYR A 402 4.76 5.24 12.16
C TYR A 402 3.88 6.49 12.10
N ALA A 403 2.56 6.34 12.29
CA ALA A 403 1.61 7.44 12.32
C ALA A 403 1.88 8.42 13.47
N ASP A 404 2.20 7.90 14.64
CA ASP A 404 2.57 8.69 15.81
C ASP A 404 3.87 9.48 15.56
N HIS A 405 4.89 8.84 14.98
CA HIS A 405 6.12 9.52 14.56
C HIS A 405 5.85 10.62 13.54
N ALA A 406 5.02 10.34 12.52
CA ALA A 406 4.69 11.29 11.47
C ALA A 406 4.00 12.54 12.02
N VAL A 407 3.02 12.38 12.91
CA VAL A 407 2.30 13.50 13.54
C VAL A 407 3.24 14.36 14.39
N HIS A 408 4.16 13.77 15.14
CA HIS A 408 5.04 14.51 16.05
C HIS A 408 6.24 15.16 15.36
N SER A 409 6.78 14.52 14.32
CA SER A 409 8.02 14.97 13.66
C SER A 409 7.77 15.70 12.34
N GLY A 410 6.61 15.49 11.70
CA GLY A 410 6.35 15.90 10.33
C GLY A 410 7.14 15.12 9.27
N LYS A 411 7.87 14.06 9.67
CA LYS A 411 8.70 13.25 8.77
C LYS A 411 8.01 11.94 8.42
N LEU A 412 8.27 11.47 7.21
CA LEU A 412 7.75 10.23 6.67
C LEU A 412 8.92 9.40 6.11
N PRO A 413 9.67 8.67 6.96
CA PRO A 413 10.73 7.77 6.49
C PRO A 413 10.24 6.84 5.37
N LEU A 414 11.10 6.53 4.40
CA LEU A 414 10.76 5.98 3.07
C LEU A 414 10.06 6.98 2.15
N PHE A 415 8.89 7.51 2.52
CA PHE A 415 8.06 8.31 1.61
C PHE A 415 8.63 9.68 1.27
N ASP A 416 9.26 10.37 2.22
CA ASP A 416 9.97 11.64 1.97
C ASP A 416 11.07 11.45 0.93
N GLU A 417 11.82 10.35 1.01
CA GLU A 417 12.88 10.01 0.06
C GLU A 417 12.34 9.60 -1.32
N LEU A 418 11.20 8.89 -1.37
CA LEU A 418 10.53 8.58 -2.63
C LEU A 418 10.02 9.86 -3.32
N GLN A 419 9.40 10.77 -2.57
CA GLN A 419 8.95 12.06 -3.11
C GLN A 419 10.14 12.93 -3.54
N SER A 420 11.26 12.90 -2.80
CA SER A 420 12.52 13.56 -3.18
C SER A 420 13.15 12.95 -4.45
N ALA A 421 12.87 11.67 -4.72
CA ALA A 421 13.30 10.95 -5.93
C ALA A 421 12.40 11.17 -7.15
N LYS A 422 11.20 11.73 -6.98
CA LYS A 422 10.23 11.98 -8.06
C LYS A 422 10.88 12.67 -9.28
N PRO A 423 10.69 12.17 -10.53
CA PRO A 423 11.32 12.74 -11.72
C PRO A 423 10.93 14.20 -11.96
N GLU A 424 11.87 15.00 -12.48
CA GLU A 424 11.65 16.44 -12.70
C GLU A 424 10.50 16.74 -13.68
N VAL A 425 10.39 15.93 -14.75
CA VAL A 425 9.29 16.05 -15.73
C VAL A 425 7.92 15.83 -15.08
N VAL A 426 7.84 14.95 -14.07
CA VAL A 426 6.61 14.70 -13.31
C VAL A 426 6.30 15.91 -12.44
N ARG A 427 7.27 16.42 -11.67
CA ARG A 427 7.10 17.60 -10.80
C ARG A 427 6.62 18.82 -11.58
N ALA A 428 7.19 19.06 -12.76
CA ALA A 428 6.81 20.18 -13.62
C ALA A 428 5.36 20.10 -14.13
N SER A 429 4.74 18.91 -14.10
CA SER A 429 3.36 18.68 -14.55
C SER A 429 2.31 18.68 -13.43
N GLU A 430 2.73 18.81 -12.16
CA GLU A 430 1.83 18.71 -11.01
C GLU A 430 0.87 19.89 -10.89
N VAL A 431 -0.36 19.60 -10.48
CA VAL A 431 -1.33 20.62 -10.08
C VAL A 431 -1.25 20.85 -8.57
N ASN A 432 -0.57 21.93 -8.18
CA ASN A 432 -0.32 22.30 -6.78
C ASN A 432 -1.42 23.16 -6.12
N GLU A 433 -2.54 23.33 -6.81
CA GLU A 433 -3.70 24.10 -6.32
C GLU A 433 -4.96 23.23 -6.32
N VAL A 434 -5.88 23.46 -5.39
CA VAL A 434 -7.17 22.76 -5.37
C VAL A 434 -8.03 23.28 -6.53
N LYS A 435 -8.32 22.41 -7.49
CA LYS A 435 -9.24 22.68 -8.59
C LYS A 435 -10.61 22.10 -8.27
N TYR A 436 -11.60 22.97 -8.16
CA TYR A 436 -13.00 22.56 -8.14
C TYR A 436 -13.48 22.39 -9.58
N SER A 437 -13.46 21.16 -10.11
CA SER A 437 -14.05 20.87 -11.42
C SER A 437 -15.58 21.00 -11.31
N GLY A 438 -16.17 21.97 -12.01
CA GLY A 438 -17.62 22.26 -12.00
C GLY A 438 -18.52 21.17 -12.61
N GLY A 439 -18.05 19.93 -12.74
CA GLY A 439 -18.75 18.83 -13.40
C GLY A 439 -19.51 17.87 -12.47
N GLY A 440 -19.34 17.99 -11.16
CA GLY A 440 -20.12 17.25 -10.16
C GLY A 440 -20.48 18.21 -9.04
N GLY A 441 -21.78 18.34 -8.74
CA GLY A 441 -22.22 19.09 -7.56
C GLY A 441 -21.55 18.55 -6.29
N PRO A 442 -21.49 19.34 -5.20
CA PRO A 442 -21.06 18.80 -3.92
C PRO A 442 -21.95 17.59 -3.59
N VAL A 443 -21.32 16.43 -3.41
CA VAL A 443 -22.00 15.23 -2.88
C VAL A 443 -22.25 15.43 -1.39
#